data_AF-A0A0B6Y9V4-F1
#
_entry.id   AF-A0A0B6Y9V4-F1
#
_cell.length_a   1.000
_cell.length_b   1.000
_cell.length_c   1.000
_cell.angle_alpha   90.00
_cell.angle_beta   90.00
_cell.angle_gamma   90.00
#
_symmetry.space_group_name_H-M   'P 1'
#
loop_
_entity.id
_entity.type
_entity.pdbx_description
1 polymer ?
#
loop_
_entity_poly.entity_id
_entity_poly.type
_entity_poly.pdbx_seq_one_letter_code
_entity_poly.pdbx_strand_id
1 'polypeptide(L)'
;ATIPFKDYVDLYDGAAMQIENAVDDTYVKGFKYHSVVTGDASVSTLWSNDDWWKNPENCGLLEPRFTNADHVHFVLPQARIIVILRNPTDRLYSDFLFFKHSSTSQHYFHREVVTAINSLNDCILSVGLKACVYNITIA
;
A
#
# COMPACT_ATOMS: atom_id res chain seq x y z
N ALA A 1 20.04 -10.78 -8.36
CA ALA A 1 21.10 -10.41 -7.40
C ALA A 1 20.43 -9.74 -6.21
N THR A 2 20.77 -10.13 -4.99
CA THR A 2 20.26 -9.48 -3.77
C THR A 2 21.05 -8.21 -3.53
N ILE A 3 20.37 -7.06 -3.49
CA ILE A 3 20.96 -5.78 -3.12
C ILE A 3 21.05 -5.77 -1.58
N PRO A 4 22.23 -5.48 -0.97
CA PRO A 4 22.34 -5.31 0.46
C PRO A 4 21.34 -4.27 0.98
N PHE A 5 20.76 -4.50 2.16
CA PHE A 5 19.78 -3.57 2.74
C PHE A 5 20.34 -2.14 2.84
N LYS A 6 21.62 -2.01 3.23
CA LYS A 6 22.29 -0.71 3.31
C LYS A 6 22.26 0.01 1.96
N ASP A 7 22.73 -0.64 0.90
CA ASP A 7 22.78 -0.07 -0.44
C ASP A 7 21.39 0.33 -0.97
N TYR A 8 20.34 -0.37 -0.53
CA TYR A 8 18.95 0.01 -0.83
C TYR A 8 18.53 1.28 -0.07
N VAL A 9 18.87 1.41 1.21
CA VAL A 9 18.53 2.60 2.01
C VAL A 9 19.30 3.83 1.54
N ASP A 10 20.55 3.66 1.11
CA ASP A 10 21.41 4.74 0.59
C ASP A 10 20.79 5.44 -0.64
N LEU A 11 19.86 4.78 -1.37
CA LEU A 11 19.09 5.40 -2.47
C LEU A 11 18.25 6.60 -2.01
N TYR A 12 17.89 6.64 -0.72
CA TYR A 12 17.00 7.65 -0.14
C TYR A 12 17.76 8.79 0.56
N ASP A 13 19.08 8.68 0.74
CA ASP A 13 19.90 9.66 1.48
C ASP A 13 19.75 11.09 0.93
N GLY A 14 19.75 11.25 -0.39
CA GLY A 14 19.60 12.57 -1.01
C GLY A 14 18.26 13.24 -0.72
N ALA A 15 17.18 12.46 -0.65
CA ALA A 15 15.86 12.97 -0.29
C ALA A 15 15.75 13.21 1.21
N ALA A 16 16.30 12.30 2.04
CA ALA A 16 16.35 12.45 3.49
C ALA A 16 17.08 13.74 3.90
N MET A 17 18.25 14.00 3.32
CA MET A 17 19.03 15.21 3.58
C MET A 17 18.26 16.49 3.23
N GLN A 18 17.50 16.51 2.13
CA GLN A 18 16.67 17.67 1.77
C GLN A 18 15.54 17.90 2.77
N ILE A 19 14.92 16.83 3.25
CA ILE A 19 13.86 16.90 4.26
C ILE A 19 14.44 17.41 5.59
N GLU A 20 15.55 16.83 6.06
CA GLU A 20 16.25 17.22 7.29
C GLU A 20 16.63 18.70 7.29
N ASN A 21 17.24 19.19 6.21
CA ASN A 21 17.61 20.60 6.05
C ASN A 21 16.39 21.55 6.08
N ALA A 22 15.21 21.09 5.70
CA ALA A 22 13.99 21.89 5.72
C ALA A 22 13.31 21.93 7.11
N VAL A 23 13.67 21.03 8.02
CA VAL A 23 12.94 20.82 9.29
C VAL A 23 13.80 20.92 10.55
N ASP A 24 15.12 20.98 10.45
CA ASP A 24 15.98 20.93 11.63
C ASP A 24 15.84 22.13 12.58
N ASP A 25 15.30 23.26 12.10
CA ASP A 25 15.13 24.48 12.89
C ASP A 25 13.65 24.90 13.13
N THR A 26 12.67 24.06 12.78
CA THR A 26 11.27 24.44 12.91
C THR A 26 10.70 24.09 14.28
N TYR A 27 10.47 25.11 15.10
CA TYR A 27 9.85 25.01 16.43
C TYR A 27 8.56 25.84 16.52
N VAL A 28 7.52 25.26 17.12
CA VAL A 28 6.28 25.99 17.47
C VAL A 28 6.01 25.78 18.95
N LYS A 29 5.99 26.87 19.73
CA LYS A 29 5.78 26.84 21.21
C LYS A 29 6.75 25.89 21.94
N GLY A 30 8.00 25.78 21.47
CA GLY A 30 9.04 24.93 22.07
C GLY A 30 9.02 23.46 21.63
N PHE A 31 8.10 23.05 20.74
CA PHE A 31 8.08 21.71 20.16
C PHE A 31 8.67 21.71 18.76
N LYS A 32 9.60 20.79 18.48
CA LYS A 32 10.09 20.52 17.12
C LYS A 32 8.89 20.09 16.27
N TYR A 33 8.66 20.76 15.15
CA TYR A 33 7.55 20.51 14.24
C TYR A 33 8.10 20.28 12.83
N HIS A 34 7.58 19.29 12.13
CA HIS A 34 7.96 19.01 10.75
C HIS A 34 7.04 19.80 9.80
N SER A 35 7.55 20.88 9.22
CA SER A 35 6.75 21.80 8.37
C SER A 35 6.45 21.27 6.97
N VAL A 36 7.18 20.23 6.55
CA VAL A 36 7.07 19.65 5.22
C VAL A 36 6.12 18.45 5.24
N VAL A 37 5.25 18.37 4.23
CA VAL A 37 4.48 17.16 3.92
C VAL A 37 5.20 16.43 2.80
N THR A 38 5.72 15.24 3.09
CA THR A 38 6.33 14.34 2.10
C THR A 38 5.27 13.40 1.54
N GLY A 39 5.36 13.07 0.25
CA GLY A 39 4.39 12.21 -0.43
C GLY A 39 5.04 10.94 -0.96
N ASP A 40 4.30 9.84 -0.86
CA ASP A 40 4.55 8.59 -1.59
C ASP A 40 3.29 8.26 -2.40
N ALA A 41 3.48 7.94 -3.68
CA ALA A 41 2.41 7.58 -4.60
C ALA A 41 2.32 6.06 -4.85
N SER A 42 3.13 5.28 -4.15
CA SER A 42 3.17 3.82 -4.25
C SER A 42 1.94 3.20 -3.60
N VAL A 43 1.07 2.60 -4.42
CA VAL A 43 -0.10 1.87 -3.92
C VAL A 43 0.29 0.68 -3.02
N SER A 44 1.49 0.13 -3.23
CA SER A 44 2.05 -0.97 -2.45
C SER A 44 2.39 -0.59 -1.02
N THR A 45 2.65 0.69 -0.73
CA THR A 45 2.88 1.18 0.64
C THR A 45 1.60 1.10 1.47
N LEU A 46 0.44 1.31 0.84
CA LEU A 46 -0.84 1.40 1.56
C LEU A 46 -1.68 0.12 1.52
N TRP A 47 -2.08 -0.37 0.34
CA TRP A 47 -3.01 -1.51 0.22
C TRP A 47 -2.59 -2.60 -0.77
N SER A 48 -1.65 -2.34 -1.68
CA SER A 48 -1.28 -3.27 -2.76
C SER A 48 -0.02 -4.07 -2.43
N ASN A 49 0.07 -4.59 -1.21
CA ASN A 49 1.18 -5.45 -0.79
C ASN A 49 0.80 -6.93 -0.88
N ASP A 50 0.85 -7.47 -2.10
CA ASP A 50 0.52 -8.87 -2.41
C ASP A 50 1.59 -9.87 -1.95
N ASP A 51 2.76 -9.35 -1.57
CA ASP A 51 3.94 -10.11 -1.13
C ASP A 51 4.07 -10.16 0.40
N TRP A 52 3.03 -9.78 1.14
CA TRP A 52 3.02 -9.74 2.60
C TRP A 52 3.45 -11.06 3.25
N TRP A 53 3.20 -12.20 2.61
CA TRP A 53 3.55 -13.56 3.05
C TRP A 53 5.05 -13.85 2.99
N LYS A 54 5.85 -13.05 2.27
CA LYS A 54 7.31 -13.18 2.22
C LYS A 54 7.97 -12.74 3.53
N ASN A 55 7.28 -11.97 4.36
CA ASN A 55 7.72 -11.67 5.71
C ASN A 55 7.70 -12.97 6.54
N PRO A 56 8.82 -13.41 7.13
CA PRO A 56 8.89 -14.65 7.91
C PRO A 56 7.81 -14.75 9.01
N GLU A 57 7.47 -13.63 9.63
CA GLU A 57 6.45 -13.54 10.67
C GLU A 57 5.01 -13.70 10.16
N ASN A 58 4.82 -13.56 8.84
CA ASN A 58 3.55 -13.74 8.16
C ASN A 58 3.45 -15.08 7.42
N CYS A 59 4.57 -15.80 7.26
CA CYS A 59 4.65 -17.01 6.46
C CYS A 59 3.69 -18.10 6.98
N GLY A 60 2.88 -18.66 6.07
CA GLY A 60 1.91 -19.72 6.38
C GLY A 60 0.61 -19.24 7.04
N LEU A 61 0.43 -17.93 7.23
CA LEU A 61 -0.83 -17.38 7.72
C LEU A 61 -1.83 -17.15 6.57
N LEU A 62 -3.11 -17.04 6.91
CA LEU A 62 -4.18 -16.66 5.97
C LEU A 62 -4.36 -15.14 5.86
N GLU A 63 -3.79 -14.41 6.81
CA GLU A 63 -3.81 -12.96 6.88
C GLU A 63 -2.48 -12.48 7.51
N PRO A 64 -1.99 -11.28 7.18
CA PRO A 64 -0.76 -10.76 7.74
C PRO A 64 -0.91 -10.53 9.24
N ARG A 65 0.08 -11.00 9.98
CA ARG A 65 0.32 -10.62 11.37
C ARG A 65 0.85 -9.19 11.45
N PHE A 66 1.72 -8.82 10.52
CA PHE A 66 2.26 -7.47 10.37
C PHE A 66 2.03 -6.95 8.95
N THR A 67 1.55 -5.73 8.88
CA THR A 67 1.31 -4.96 7.65
C THR A 67 2.34 -3.84 7.52
N ASN A 68 2.36 -3.16 6.37
CA ASN A 68 3.18 -1.95 6.21
C ASN A 68 2.87 -0.89 7.25
N ALA A 69 1.60 -0.77 7.68
CA ALA A 69 1.20 0.19 8.71
C ALA A 69 1.86 -0.12 10.07
N ASP A 70 2.00 -1.40 10.42
CA ASP A 70 2.70 -1.83 11.64
C ASP A 70 4.19 -1.47 11.57
N HIS A 71 4.82 -1.69 10.42
CA HIS A 71 6.22 -1.32 10.20
C HIS A 71 6.44 0.21 10.25
N VAL A 72 5.55 0.99 9.62
CA VAL A 72 5.60 2.46 9.69
C VAL A 72 5.43 2.95 11.13
N HIS A 73 4.48 2.40 11.88
CA HIS A 73 4.28 2.78 13.28
C HIS A 73 5.47 2.40 14.17
N PHE A 74 6.10 1.24 13.92
CA PHE A 74 7.27 0.81 14.67
C PHE A 74 8.47 1.74 14.45
N VAL A 75 8.73 2.16 13.21
CA VAL A 75 9.88 3.02 12.87
C VAL A 75 9.61 4.49 13.19
N LEU A 76 8.41 4.97 12.89
CA LEU A 76 8.00 6.37 13.04
C LEU A 76 6.70 6.47 13.88
N PRO A 77 6.77 6.21 15.19
CA PRO A 77 5.57 6.10 16.03
C PRO A 77 4.74 7.39 16.13
N GLN A 78 5.35 8.54 15.85
CA GLN A 78 4.69 9.86 15.87
C GLN A 78 4.30 10.37 14.47
N ALA A 79 4.45 9.55 13.42
CA ALA A 79 4.09 9.95 12.06
C ALA A 79 2.60 10.31 11.96
N ARG A 80 2.32 11.38 11.21
CA ARG A 80 0.96 11.77 10.83
C ARG A 80 0.79 11.45 9.36
N ILE A 81 -0.18 10.60 9.04
CA ILE A 81 -0.39 10.08 7.69
C ILE A 81 -1.63 10.72 7.09
N ILE A 82 -1.50 11.27 5.88
CA ILE A 82 -2.61 11.75 5.06
C ILE A 82 -2.80 10.73 3.93
N VAL A 83 -4.00 10.16 3.85
CA VAL A 83 -4.36 9.21 2.80
C VAL A 83 -5.31 9.88 1.82
N ILE A 84 -4.98 9.82 0.53
CA ILE A 84 -5.84 10.31 -0.56
C ILE A 84 -6.56 9.11 -1.18
N LEU A 85 -7.89 9.08 -1.04
CA LEU A 85 -8.74 8.06 -1.64
C LEU A 85 -9.52 8.63 -2.82
N ARG A 86 -9.69 7.81 -3.87
CA ARG A 86 -10.59 8.08 -5.00
C ARG A 86 -11.88 7.29 -4.83
N ASN A 87 -12.90 7.66 -5.60
CA ASN A 87 -14.06 6.80 -5.76
C ASN A 87 -13.61 5.39 -6.18
N PRO A 88 -14.04 4.32 -5.50
CA PRO A 88 -13.52 2.98 -5.73
C PRO A 88 -13.83 2.46 -7.14
N THR A 89 -15.00 2.79 -7.70
CA THR A 89 -15.40 2.38 -9.05
C THR A 89 -14.56 3.10 -10.10
N ASP A 90 -14.38 4.41 -9.97
CA ASP A 90 -13.56 5.19 -10.91
C ASP A 90 -12.09 4.75 -10.88
N ARG A 91 -11.59 4.47 -9.68
CA ARG A 91 -10.22 3.97 -9.48
C ARG A 91 -10.06 2.59 -10.10
N LEU A 92 -11.00 1.67 -9.88
CA LEU A 92 -10.95 0.33 -10.45
C LEU A 92 -11.01 0.35 -11.98
N TYR A 93 -11.87 1.20 -12.57
CA TYR A 93 -11.95 1.34 -14.03
C TYR A 93 -10.67 1.98 -14.60
N SER A 94 -10.09 2.96 -13.91
CA SER A 94 -8.79 3.55 -14.25
C SER A 94 -7.67 2.51 -14.24
N ASP A 95 -7.60 1.65 -13.22
CA ASP A 95 -6.61 0.57 -13.12
C ASP A 95 -6.81 -0.46 -14.25
N PHE A 96 -8.07 -0.82 -14.53
CA PHE A 96 -8.42 -1.70 -15.64
C PHE A 96 -7.92 -1.16 -17.00
N LEU A 97 -8.17 0.11 -17.31
CA LEU A 97 -7.70 0.74 -18.56
C LEU A 97 -6.17 0.88 -18.64
N PHE A 98 -5.52 1.06 -17.49
CA PHE A 98 -4.07 1.19 -17.42
C PHE A 98 -3.36 -0.14 -17.69
N PHE A 99 -3.83 -1.22 -17.05
CA PHE A 99 -3.18 -2.54 -17.12
C PHE A 99 -3.70 -3.43 -18.26
N LYS A 100 -4.96 -3.28 -18.67
CA LYS A 100 -5.55 -4.00 -19.82
C LYS A 100 -5.66 -2.99 -20.95
N HIS A 101 -4.86 -3.16 -21.99
CA HIS A 101 -4.80 -2.27 -23.17
C HIS A 101 -6.18 -1.79 -23.66
N SER A 102 -6.21 -0.61 -24.27
CA SER A 102 -7.40 0.19 -24.67
C SER A 102 -8.45 -0.48 -25.57
N SER A 103 -8.25 -1.73 -26.01
CA SER A 103 -9.19 -2.48 -26.85
C SER A 103 -10.25 -3.26 -26.04
N THR A 104 -10.21 -3.23 -24.72
CA THR A 104 -11.19 -3.94 -23.88
C THR A 104 -12.50 -3.18 -23.74
N SER A 105 -13.63 -3.88 -23.90
CA SER A 105 -14.96 -3.28 -23.83
C SER A 105 -15.46 -3.06 -22.40
N GLN A 106 -16.39 -2.12 -22.22
CA GLN A 106 -17.10 -1.91 -20.95
C GLN A 106 -17.84 -3.17 -20.48
N HIS A 107 -18.37 -3.96 -21.42
CA HIS A 107 -19.02 -5.23 -21.12
C HIS A 107 -18.03 -6.24 -20.53
N TYR A 108 -16.81 -6.31 -21.07
CA TYR A 108 -15.76 -7.15 -20.51
C TYR A 108 -15.40 -6.70 -19.09
N PHE A 109 -15.16 -5.40 -18.86
CA PHE A 109 -14.92 -4.85 -17.52
C PHE A 109 -16.01 -5.26 -16.52
N HIS A 110 -17.28 -5.04 -16.86
CA HIS A 110 -18.41 -5.40 -16.01
C HIS A 110 -18.41 -6.89 -15.65
N ARG A 111 -18.18 -7.76 -16.63
CA ARG A 111 -18.14 -9.22 -16.41
C ARG A 111 -17.03 -9.61 -15.44
N GLU A 112 -15.82 -9.06 -15.59
CA GLU A 112 -14.70 -9.36 -14.69
C GLU A 112 -15.00 -8.86 -13.27
N VAL A 113 -15.59 -7.66 -13.12
CA VAL A 113 -15.99 -7.11 -11.82
C VAL A 113 -17.04 -7.99 -11.12
N VAL A 114 -18.08 -8.41 -11.83
CA VAL A 114 -19.11 -9.30 -11.26
C VAL A 114 -18.50 -10.64 -10.85
N THR A 115 -17.59 -11.18 -11.66
CA THR A 115 -16.88 -12.43 -11.35
C THR A 115 -16.04 -12.29 -10.08
N ALA A 116 -15.25 -11.22 -9.97
CA ALA A 116 -14.42 -10.96 -8.79
C ALA A 116 -15.25 -10.76 -7.51
N ILE A 117 -16.38 -10.05 -7.59
CA ILE A 117 -17.29 -9.86 -6.45
C ILE A 117 -17.88 -11.18 -5.99
N ASN A 118 -18.31 -12.05 -6.91
CA ASN A 118 -18.84 -13.37 -6.56
C ASN A 118 -17.78 -14.23 -5.87
N SER A 119 -16.57 -14.31 -6.43
CA SER A 119 -15.46 -15.05 -5.81
C SER A 119 -15.11 -14.52 -4.42
N LEU A 120 -15.10 -13.20 -4.23
CA LEU A 120 -14.86 -12.59 -2.93
C LEU A 120 -15.96 -12.97 -1.92
N ASN A 121 -17.23 -12.89 -2.32
CA ASN A 121 -18.36 -13.27 -1.47
C ASN A 121 -18.30 -14.74 -1.06
N ASP A 122 -18.02 -15.64 -2.01
CA ASP A 122 -17.88 -17.06 -1.75
C ASP A 122 -16.74 -17.35 -0.76
N CYS A 123 -15.61 -16.64 -0.91
CA CYS A 123 -14.53 -16.74 0.07
C CYS A 123 -14.92 -16.21 1.45
N ILE A 124 -15.60 -15.05 1.52
CA ILE A 124 -15.99 -14.44 2.78
C ILE A 124 -16.85 -15.41 3.60
N LEU A 125 -17.74 -16.15 2.93
CA LEU A 125 -18.58 -17.18 3.56
C LEU A 125 -17.77 -18.37 4.10
N SER A 126 -16.60 -18.65 3.53
CA SER A 126 -15.75 -19.79 3.88
C SER A 126 -14.76 -19.46 5.00
N VAL A 127 -14.00 -18.37 4.87
CA VAL A 127 -12.85 -18.06 5.75
C VAL A 127 -12.89 -16.65 6.35
N GLY A 128 -13.89 -15.84 6.00
CA GLY A 128 -14.04 -14.47 6.48
C GLY A 128 -13.30 -13.41 5.66
N LEU A 129 -13.76 -12.17 5.77
CA LEU A 129 -13.32 -11.05 4.92
C LEU A 129 -11.81 -10.81 4.92
N LYS A 130 -11.18 -10.81 6.10
CA LYS A 130 -9.77 -10.44 6.22
C LYS A 130 -8.85 -11.44 5.49
N ALA A 131 -9.09 -12.75 5.65
CA ALA A 131 -8.36 -13.76 4.89
C ALA A 131 -8.56 -13.62 3.37
N CYS A 132 -9.77 -13.25 2.92
CA CYS A 132 -10.06 -13.11 1.50
C CYS A 132 -9.36 -11.91 0.84
N VAL A 133 -9.35 -10.75 1.50
CA VAL A 133 -8.73 -9.53 0.93
C VAL A 133 -7.20 -9.61 0.85
N TYR A 134 -6.58 -10.54 1.59
CA TYR A 134 -5.14 -10.81 1.53
C TYR A 134 -4.79 -12.02 0.67
N ASN A 135 -5.77 -12.68 0.05
CA ASN A 135 -5.55 -13.81 -0.82
C ASN A 135 -5.62 -13.40 -2.30
N ILE A 136 -4.45 -13.34 -2.92
CA ILE A 136 -4.26 -12.91 -4.32
C ILE A 136 -4.87 -13.89 -5.34
N THR A 137 -5.29 -15.09 -4.92
CA THR A 137 -5.86 -16.09 -5.85
C THR A 137 -7.36 -15.93 -6.06
N ILE A 138 -8.00 -14.97 -5.39
CA ILE A 138 -9.47 -14.88 -5.33
C ILE A 138 -10.09 -14.07 -6.47
N ALA A 139 -9.31 -13.24 -7.16
CA ALA A 139 -9.56 -12.72 -8.51
C ALA A 139 -8.38 -11.88 -8.97
#